data_AF-A0AAD3DQB6-F1
#
_entry.id   AF-A0AAD3DQB6-F1
#
_cell.length_a   1.000
_cell.length_b   1.000
_cell.length_c   1.000
_cell.angle_alpha   90.00
_cell.angle_beta   90.00
_cell.angle_gamma   90.00
#
_symmetry.space_group_name_H-M   'P 1'
#
loop_
_entity.id
_entity.type
_entity.pdbx_description
1 polymer ?
#
loop_
_entity_poly.entity_id
_entity_poly.type
_entity_poly.pdbx_seq_one_letter_code
_entity_poly.pdbx_strand_id
1 'polypeptide(L)'
;SEGRLEPLERCGRVEGGLFLAGCVLPLLQAGGGAGAGAVKGGGGKGGKGSREAAVRQQGRLVSNIGPITSWRVRYSPDQEPKLLICTALAQYECGKPTVPYRKLLSELLTRVELAGAVHRALCPEAGGRLDAGYNEVCCAVARNKISKQYGGSGYALKLNGRFILEQLAAMACSSGPAPTSAATVAGNTTAAATTAAAAAAGDKGKGPADKGKGPADKGKGPAAGGCSYDNGPFAAGLRAAM
;
A
#
# COMPACT_ATOMS: atom_id res chain seq x y z
N SER A 1 11.19 24.87 8.37
CA SER A 1 11.58 24.43 7.01
C SER A 1 11.75 25.65 6.12
N GLU A 2 12.96 25.91 5.63
CA GLU A 2 13.35 27.11 4.86
C GLU A 2 12.77 27.17 3.42
N GLY A 3 11.57 26.66 3.19
CA GLY A 3 10.95 26.61 1.85
C GLY A 3 11.66 25.67 0.85
N ARG A 4 12.69 24.94 1.28
CA ARG A 4 13.41 23.96 0.45
C ARG A 4 12.56 22.72 0.19
N LEU A 5 12.56 22.25 -1.05
CA LEU A 5 11.94 20.98 -1.44
C LEU A 5 12.78 19.81 -0.95
N GLU A 6 12.14 18.85 -0.29
CA GLU A 6 12.80 17.69 0.31
C GLU A 6 12.12 16.38 -0.13
N PRO A 7 12.88 15.30 -0.43
CA PRO A 7 12.33 13.99 -0.72
C PRO A 7 11.48 13.46 0.43
N LEU A 8 10.34 12.84 0.10
CA LEU A 8 9.40 12.31 1.09
C LEU A 8 10.03 11.19 1.94
N GLU A 9 11.00 10.46 1.40
CA GLU A 9 11.74 9.40 2.10
C GLU A 9 12.57 9.94 3.28
N ARG A 10 12.80 11.25 3.36
CA ARG A 10 13.45 11.90 4.51
C ARG A 10 12.48 12.24 5.64
N CYS A 11 11.21 11.84 5.56
CA CYS A 11 10.24 12.00 6.64
C CYS A 11 10.81 11.46 7.96
N GLY A 12 10.72 12.27 9.03
CA GLY A 12 11.31 11.96 10.34
C GLY A 12 12.83 12.17 10.46
N ARG A 13 13.53 12.53 9.38
CA ARG A 13 14.99 12.81 9.37
C ARG A 13 15.34 14.27 9.07
N VAL A 14 14.35 15.10 8.77
CA VAL A 14 14.53 16.54 8.52
C VAL A 14 14.24 17.31 9.78
N GLU A 15 15.19 18.14 10.21
CA GLU A 15 15.03 19.03 11.36
C GLU A 15 13.86 20.00 11.14
N GLY A 16 12.98 20.09 12.14
CA GLY A 16 11.74 20.85 12.04
C GLY A 16 10.62 20.14 11.25
N GLY A 17 10.87 18.97 10.67
CA GLY A 17 9.87 18.16 9.98
C GLY A 17 9.62 18.58 8.53
N LEU A 18 8.89 17.72 7.81
CA LEU A 18 8.44 17.98 6.44
C LEU A 18 7.03 18.56 6.46
N PHE A 19 6.76 19.50 5.56
CA PHE A 19 5.44 20.11 5.39
C PHE A 19 5.01 20.04 3.93
N LEU A 20 3.71 19.95 3.70
CA LEU A 20 3.08 19.97 2.39
C LEU A 20 2.61 21.38 2.05
N ALA A 21 2.68 21.69 0.76
CA ALA A 21 2.01 22.83 0.17
C ALA A 21 1.35 22.40 -1.14
N GLY A 22 0.14 22.89 -1.42
CA GLY A 22 -0.60 22.51 -2.61
C GLY A 22 -2.08 22.83 -2.52
N CYS A 23 -2.85 22.23 -3.43
CA CYS A 23 -4.30 22.35 -3.43
C CYS A 23 -4.91 21.13 -2.73
N VAL A 24 -5.64 21.34 -1.65
CA VAL A 24 -6.38 20.28 -0.94
C VAL A 24 -7.82 20.30 -1.41
N LEU A 25 -8.30 19.13 -1.82
CA LEU A 25 -9.66 18.91 -2.26
C LEU A 25 -10.38 18.04 -1.23
N PRO A 26 -11.67 18.31 -0.96
CA PRO A 26 -12.46 17.40 -0.15
C PRO A 26 -12.46 16.03 -0.84
N LEU A 27 -12.32 14.97 -0.04
CA LEU A 27 -12.58 13.63 -0.53
C LEU A 27 -14.07 13.56 -0.81
N LEU A 28 -14.45 13.81 -2.07
CA LEU A 28 -15.81 13.54 -2.51
C LEU A 28 -16.01 12.06 -2.24
N GLN A 29 -16.91 11.73 -1.30
CA GLN A 29 -17.36 10.36 -1.07
C GLN A 29 -17.90 9.87 -2.40
N ALA A 30 -17.05 9.20 -3.17
CA ALA A 30 -17.46 8.55 -4.38
C ALA A 30 -18.35 7.40 -3.94
N GLY A 31 -19.66 7.58 -4.03
CA GLY A 31 -20.56 6.47 -4.31
C GLY A 31 -19.92 5.68 -5.45
N GLY A 32 -19.76 4.37 -5.25
CA GLY A 32 -18.89 3.52 -6.06
C GLY A 32 -19.02 3.76 -7.56
N GLY A 33 -17.87 3.92 -8.24
CA GLY A 33 -17.82 3.89 -9.69
C GLY A 33 -16.81 4.84 -10.31
N ALA A 34 -15.94 4.27 -11.12
CA ALA A 34 -15.04 4.91 -12.08
C ALA A 34 -13.82 5.64 -11.51
N GLY A 35 -12.75 4.85 -11.34
CA GLY A 35 -11.38 5.36 -11.35
C GLY A 35 -11.10 6.23 -12.56
N ALA A 36 -10.15 7.14 -12.41
CA ALA A 36 -9.57 7.90 -13.50
C ALA A 36 -8.71 6.97 -14.38
N GLY A 37 -9.34 6.03 -15.05
CA GLY A 37 -8.74 5.20 -16.08
C GLY A 37 -8.49 6.04 -17.32
N ALA A 38 -7.30 5.93 -17.88
CA ALA A 38 -6.96 6.43 -19.20
C ALA A 38 -7.89 5.79 -20.25
N VAL A 39 -8.95 6.50 -20.64
CA VAL A 39 -9.76 6.15 -21.80
C VAL A 39 -8.93 6.43 -23.06
N LYS A 40 -8.51 5.35 -23.72
CA LYS A 40 -7.93 5.36 -25.06
C LYS A 40 -9.07 5.21 -26.07
N GLY A 41 -9.28 6.25 -26.89
CA GLY A 41 -9.83 6.15 -28.24
C GLY A 41 -11.36 6.06 -28.39
N GLY A 42 -12.00 7.21 -28.58
CA GLY A 42 -13.34 7.32 -29.14
C GLY A 42 -13.65 8.77 -29.44
N GLY A 43 -13.69 9.16 -30.72
CA GLY A 43 -13.83 10.55 -31.15
C GLY A 43 -15.13 11.20 -30.66
N GLY A 44 -14.99 12.20 -29.80
CA GLY A 44 -16.08 13.05 -29.32
C GLY A 44 -15.50 14.39 -28.87
N LYS A 45 -15.64 15.41 -29.72
CA LYS A 45 -15.05 16.74 -29.54
C LYS A 45 -15.97 17.58 -28.65
N GLY A 46 -15.75 17.55 -27.33
CA GLY A 46 -16.39 18.48 -26.39
C GLY A 46 -16.54 17.92 -24.98
N GLY A 47 -15.94 18.55 -23.97
CA GLY A 47 -16.34 18.35 -22.56
C GLY A 47 -15.27 17.93 -21.55
N LYS A 48 -13.99 17.73 -21.91
CA LYS A 48 -12.95 17.33 -20.93
C LYS A 48 -12.49 18.47 -20.01
N GLY A 49 -12.76 19.73 -20.36
CA GLY A 49 -12.31 20.91 -19.60
C GLY A 49 -13.18 21.29 -18.39
N SER A 50 -14.43 20.83 -18.32
CA SER A 50 -15.40 21.31 -17.31
C SER A 50 -15.21 20.66 -15.93
N ARG A 51 -14.92 19.35 -15.86
CA ARG A 51 -14.83 18.63 -14.57
C ARG A 51 -13.53 18.93 -13.81
N GLU A 52 -12.39 19.05 -14.50
CA GLU A 52 -11.11 19.42 -13.86
C GLU A 52 -11.12 20.90 -13.41
N ALA A 53 -11.84 21.77 -14.13
CA ALA A 53 -12.06 23.17 -13.72
C ALA A 53 -13.01 23.29 -12.52
N ALA A 54 -14.14 22.55 -12.51
CA ALA A 54 -15.09 22.54 -11.40
C ALA A 54 -14.48 21.96 -10.12
N VAL A 55 -13.65 20.92 -10.22
CA VAL A 55 -12.93 20.33 -9.08
C VAL A 55 -11.85 21.29 -8.55
N ARG A 56 -11.18 22.05 -9.43
CA ARG A 56 -10.27 23.13 -9.00
C ARG A 56 -10.99 24.26 -8.25
N GLN A 57 -12.25 24.55 -8.57
CA GLN A 57 -13.04 25.57 -7.86
C GLN A 57 -13.38 25.17 -6.41
N GLN A 58 -13.40 23.87 -6.11
CA GLN A 58 -13.66 23.36 -4.75
C GLN A 58 -12.38 23.25 -3.90
N GLY A 59 -11.21 23.23 -4.54
CA GLY A 59 -9.93 23.03 -3.87
C GLY A 59 -9.46 24.28 -3.14
N ARG A 60 -8.91 24.12 -1.93
CA ARG A 60 -8.26 25.21 -1.20
C ARG A 60 -6.76 25.13 -1.37
N LEU A 61 -6.15 26.23 -1.81
CA LEU A 61 -4.70 26.39 -1.78
C LEU A 61 -4.27 26.56 -0.33
N VAL A 62 -3.32 25.74 0.07
CA VAL A 62 -2.83 25.65 1.45
C VAL A 62 -1.31 25.52 1.43
N SER A 63 -0.69 26.17 2.40
CA SER A 63 0.74 26.08 2.67
C SER A 63 0.94 25.55 4.09
N ASN A 64 2.11 24.96 4.33
CA ASN A 64 2.54 24.50 5.66
C ASN A 64 1.61 23.48 6.33
N ILE A 65 1.05 22.54 5.56
CA ILE A 65 0.34 21.39 6.13
C ILE A 65 1.36 20.42 6.71
N GLY A 66 1.34 20.21 8.03
CA GLY A 66 2.27 19.31 8.68
C GLY A 66 2.48 19.64 10.16
N PRO A 67 3.55 19.10 10.77
CA PRO A 67 4.55 18.25 10.13
C PRO A 67 3.97 16.90 9.68
N ILE A 68 4.55 16.33 8.62
CA ILE A 68 4.27 14.96 8.20
C ILE A 68 4.79 14.01 9.28
N THR A 69 3.91 13.18 9.82
CA THR A 69 4.24 12.20 10.86
C THR A 69 4.60 10.85 10.25
N SER A 70 3.92 10.47 9.17
CA SER A 70 4.21 9.26 8.40
C SER A 70 3.65 9.35 6.98
N TRP A 71 4.09 8.44 6.13
CA TRP A 71 3.52 8.24 4.80
C TRP A 71 3.47 6.75 4.49
N ARG A 72 2.58 6.35 3.60
CA ARG A 72 2.41 4.96 3.17
C ARG A 72 1.86 4.92 1.75
N VAL A 73 1.95 3.78 1.10
CA VAL A 73 1.28 3.55 -0.17
C VAL A 73 0.06 2.66 0.06
N ARG A 74 -1.07 3.04 -0.53
CA ARG A 74 -2.23 2.17 -0.66
C ARG A 74 -2.21 1.54 -2.03
N TYR A 75 -2.08 0.22 -2.04
CA TYR A 75 -2.24 -0.59 -3.24
C TYR A 75 -3.68 -1.07 -3.34
N SER A 76 -4.14 -1.27 -4.57
CA SER A 76 -5.43 -1.89 -4.84
C SER A 76 -5.27 -2.76 -6.09
N PRO A 77 -6.05 -3.84 -6.23
CA PRO A 77 -5.94 -4.72 -7.39
C PRO A 77 -6.22 -3.98 -8.71
N ASP A 78 -7.22 -3.09 -8.69
CA ASP A 78 -7.74 -2.44 -9.92
C ASP A 78 -7.35 -0.97 -10.07
N GLN A 79 -6.61 -0.40 -9.13
CA GLN A 79 -6.28 1.03 -9.13
C GLN A 79 -4.77 1.26 -9.09
N GLU A 80 -4.35 2.40 -9.60
CA GLU A 80 -2.97 2.86 -9.45
C GLU A 80 -2.62 3.04 -7.97
N PRO A 81 -1.37 2.72 -7.56
CA PRO A 81 -0.94 2.94 -6.18
C PRO A 81 -1.11 4.39 -5.76
N LYS A 82 -1.72 4.59 -4.60
CA LYS A 82 -2.00 5.92 -4.05
C LYS A 82 -1.09 6.21 -2.88
N LEU A 83 -0.32 7.30 -2.97
CA LEU A 83 0.52 7.77 -1.88
C LEU A 83 -0.36 8.48 -0.84
N LEU A 84 -0.24 8.06 0.41
CA LEU A 84 -0.96 8.62 1.55
C LEU A 84 0.04 9.30 2.46
N ILE A 85 -0.27 10.53 2.85
CA ILE A 85 0.54 11.31 3.79
C ILE A 85 -0.29 11.58 5.04
N CYS A 86 0.27 11.26 6.20
CA CYS A 86 -0.36 11.45 7.50
C CYS A 86 0.28 12.63 8.21
N THR A 87 -0.54 13.48 8.80
CA THR A 87 -0.14 14.49 9.78
C THR A 87 -0.83 14.18 11.10
N ALA A 88 -0.60 15.00 12.13
CA ALA A 88 -1.35 14.91 13.38
C ALA A 88 -2.86 15.18 13.22
N LEU A 89 -3.26 15.89 12.16
CA LEU A 89 -4.64 16.36 11.98
C LEU A 89 -5.44 15.55 10.96
N ALA A 90 -4.79 15.02 9.93
CA ALA A 90 -5.48 14.36 8.83
C ALA A 90 -4.59 13.41 8.03
N GLN A 91 -5.24 12.58 7.22
CA GLN A 91 -4.61 11.79 6.18
C GLN A 91 -4.98 12.36 4.81
N TYR A 92 -3.98 12.58 3.96
CA TYR A 92 -4.12 13.13 2.62
C TYR A 92 -3.81 12.05 1.60
N GLU A 93 -4.68 11.91 0.60
CA GLU A 93 -4.37 11.13 -0.60
C GLU A 93 -3.71 12.06 -1.63
N CYS A 94 -2.48 11.73 -2.02
CA CYS A 94 -1.72 12.55 -2.94
C CYS A 94 -2.25 12.39 -4.36
N GLY A 95 -2.54 13.52 -4.99
CA GLY A 95 -2.77 13.61 -6.43
C GLY A 95 -1.47 13.84 -7.21
N LYS A 96 -1.57 14.62 -8.28
CA LYS A 96 -0.43 14.95 -9.14
C LYS A 96 0.55 15.88 -8.39
N PRO A 97 1.87 15.58 -8.36
CA PRO A 97 2.85 16.47 -7.76
C PRO A 97 3.00 17.76 -8.58
N THR A 98 3.43 18.83 -7.91
CA THR A 98 3.80 20.08 -8.56
C THR A 98 5.01 19.87 -9.48
N VAL A 99 5.14 20.70 -10.53
CA VAL A 99 6.25 20.62 -11.51
C VAL A 99 7.63 20.56 -10.83
N PRO A 100 7.97 21.43 -9.85
CA PRO A 100 9.29 21.40 -9.24
C PRO A 100 9.49 20.17 -8.34
N TYR A 101 8.43 19.63 -7.73
CA TYR A 101 8.54 18.45 -6.87
C TYR A 101 8.58 17.13 -7.65
N ARG A 102 8.07 17.11 -8.88
CA ARG A 102 7.95 15.90 -9.71
C ARG A 102 9.28 15.16 -9.87
N LYS A 103 10.39 15.88 -10.04
CA LYS A 103 11.73 15.26 -10.21
C LYS A 103 12.22 14.59 -8.94
N LEU A 104 11.93 15.15 -7.77
CA LEU A 104 12.29 14.54 -6.48
C LEU A 104 11.44 13.30 -6.21
N LEU A 105 10.15 13.35 -6.59
CA LEU A 105 9.23 12.25 -6.35
C LEU A 105 9.34 11.12 -7.38
N SER A 106 9.90 11.36 -8.57
CA SER A 106 9.90 10.37 -9.66
C SER A 106 10.62 9.07 -9.31
N GLU A 107 11.73 9.14 -8.55
CA GLU A 107 12.45 7.93 -8.15
C GLU A 107 11.62 7.08 -7.17
N LEU A 108 10.95 7.73 -6.22
CA LEU A 108 10.01 7.06 -5.33
C LEU A 108 8.87 6.41 -6.12
N LEU A 109 8.27 7.13 -7.07
CA LEU A 109 7.16 6.61 -7.88
C LEU A 109 7.55 5.37 -8.68
N THR A 110 8.76 5.33 -9.26
CA THR A 110 9.26 4.12 -9.94
C THR A 110 9.30 2.91 -8.99
N ARG A 111 9.77 3.10 -7.75
CA ARG A 111 9.81 2.04 -6.72
C ARG A 111 8.41 1.62 -6.28
N VAL A 112 7.51 2.59 -6.14
CA VAL A 112 6.11 2.37 -5.79
C VAL A 112 5.38 1.56 -6.87
N GLU A 113 5.58 1.90 -8.15
CA GLU A 113 5.04 1.17 -9.28
C GLU A 113 5.59 -0.26 -9.35
N LEU A 114 6.89 -0.44 -9.07
CA LEU A 114 7.54 -1.76 -9.01
C LEU A 114 6.89 -2.64 -7.93
N ALA A 115 6.76 -2.11 -6.71
CA ALA A 115 6.06 -2.80 -5.62
C ALA A 115 4.58 -3.05 -5.97
N GLY A 116 3.93 -2.14 -6.70
CA GLY A 116 2.54 -2.32 -7.15
C GLY A 116 2.37 -3.45 -8.15
N ALA A 117 3.32 -3.66 -9.07
CA ALA A 117 3.27 -4.81 -9.97
C ALA A 117 3.57 -6.13 -9.26
N VAL A 118 4.46 -6.12 -8.26
CA VAL A 118 4.68 -7.28 -7.38
C VAL A 118 3.39 -7.61 -6.62
N HIS A 119 2.74 -6.60 -6.04
CA HIS A 119 1.44 -6.76 -5.37
C HIS A 119 0.41 -7.39 -6.31
N ARG A 120 0.24 -6.87 -7.55
CA ARG A 120 -0.70 -7.46 -8.53
C ARG A 120 -0.33 -8.89 -8.92
N ALA A 121 0.96 -9.21 -9.04
CA ALA A 121 1.40 -10.57 -9.34
C ALA A 121 1.08 -11.55 -8.20
N LEU A 122 1.04 -11.06 -6.97
CA LEU A 122 0.76 -11.87 -5.77
C LEU A 122 -0.71 -11.86 -5.35
N CYS A 123 -1.49 -10.84 -5.73
CA CYS A 123 -2.86 -10.63 -5.28
C CYS A 123 -3.85 -11.46 -6.13
N PRO A 124 -4.58 -12.42 -5.54
CA PRO A 124 -5.55 -13.24 -6.28
C PRO A 124 -6.69 -12.41 -6.89
N GLU A 125 -7.11 -11.32 -6.23
CA GLU A 125 -8.14 -10.41 -6.73
C GLU A 125 -7.71 -9.70 -8.03
N ALA A 126 -6.40 -9.50 -8.23
CA ALA A 126 -5.83 -8.96 -9.46
C ALA A 126 -5.47 -10.05 -10.50
N GLY A 127 -5.85 -11.30 -10.26
CA GLY A 127 -5.48 -12.46 -11.09
C GLY A 127 -4.06 -13.00 -10.84
N GLY A 128 -3.41 -12.59 -9.76
CA GLY A 128 -2.12 -13.12 -9.30
C GLY A 128 -2.27 -14.40 -8.46
N ARG A 129 -1.17 -14.87 -7.86
CA ARG A 129 -1.20 -15.95 -6.86
C ARG A 129 -0.24 -15.71 -5.70
N LEU A 130 -0.64 -16.11 -4.50
CA LEU A 130 0.16 -15.93 -3.28
C LEU A 130 1.32 -16.93 -3.17
N ASP A 131 1.21 -18.08 -3.82
CA ASP A 131 2.22 -19.14 -3.90
C ASP A 131 3.25 -18.92 -5.02
N ALA A 132 3.22 -17.76 -5.71
CA ALA A 132 4.16 -17.47 -6.79
C ALA A 132 5.59 -17.35 -6.25
N GLY A 133 6.51 -18.07 -6.89
CA GLY A 133 7.94 -17.96 -6.60
C GLY A 133 8.59 -16.72 -7.18
N TYR A 134 9.84 -16.44 -6.77
CA TYR A 134 10.63 -15.31 -7.24
C TYR A 134 10.69 -15.17 -8.78
N ASN A 135 11.00 -16.27 -9.48
CA ASN A 135 11.10 -16.26 -10.94
C ASN A 135 9.76 -15.96 -11.64
N GLU A 136 8.65 -16.47 -11.10
CA GLU A 136 7.32 -16.21 -11.65
C GLU A 136 6.94 -14.74 -11.53
N VAL A 137 7.21 -14.14 -10.36
CA VAL A 137 7.01 -12.70 -10.14
C VAL A 137 7.94 -11.87 -11.03
N CYS A 138 9.21 -12.28 -11.22
CA CYS A 138 10.11 -11.62 -12.19
C CYS A 138 9.49 -11.56 -13.60
N CYS A 139 8.90 -12.67 -14.06
CA CYS A 139 8.25 -12.77 -15.36
C CYS A 139 6.96 -11.92 -15.43
N ALA A 140 6.20 -11.84 -14.35
CA ALA A 140 5.01 -10.98 -14.27
C ALA A 140 5.38 -9.49 -14.28
N VAL A 141 6.40 -9.10 -13.52
CA VAL A 141 6.92 -7.72 -13.45
C VAL A 141 7.51 -7.28 -14.79
N ALA A 142 8.23 -8.16 -15.49
CA ALA A 142 8.78 -7.86 -16.82
C ALA A 142 7.69 -7.42 -17.83
N ARG A 143 6.48 -7.97 -17.72
CA ARG A 143 5.34 -7.62 -18.58
C ARG A 143 4.75 -6.24 -18.29
N ASN A 144 4.96 -5.69 -17.10
CA ASN A 144 4.40 -4.40 -16.66
C ASN A 144 5.20 -3.18 -17.13
N LYS A 145 6.39 -3.35 -17.75
CA LYS A 145 7.21 -2.25 -18.33
C LYS A 145 7.46 -1.05 -17.39
N ILE A 146 7.65 -1.33 -16.10
CA ILE A 146 7.61 -0.35 -15.00
C ILE A 146 8.67 0.74 -15.11
N SER A 147 9.86 0.42 -15.62
CA SER A 147 10.78 1.46 -16.07
C SER A 147 11.86 0.86 -16.97
N LYS A 148 12.43 1.69 -17.83
CA LYS A 148 13.64 1.35 -18.61
C LYS A 148 14.93 1.56 -17.80
N GLN A 149 14.82 1.98 -16.53
CA GLN A 149 15.97 2.36 -15.71
C GLN A 149 16.71 1.13 -15.16
N TYR A 150 16.06 -0.02 -15.12
CA TYR A 150 16.67 -1.26 -14.65
C TYR A 150 17.08 -2.14 -15.83
N GLY A 151 18.22 -2.83 -15.70
CA GLY A 151 18.72 -3.82 -16.68
C GLY A 151 17.90 -5.13 -16.74
N GLY A 152 16.65 -5.14 -16.26
CA GLY A 152 15.78 -6.31 -16.19
C GLY A 152 14.96 -6.38 -14.90
N SER A 153 13.85 -7.11 -14.92
CA SER A 153 12.96 -7.24 -13.75
C SER A 153 13.63 -7.92 -12.56
N GLY A 154 14.44 -8.96 -12.80
CA GLY A 154 15.20 -9.61 -11.74
C GLY A 154 16.18 -8.66 -11.04
N TYR A 155 16.91 -7.83 -11.80
CA TYR A 155 17.81 -6.83 -11.23
C TYR A 155 17.02 -5.73 -10.48
N ALA A 156 15.91 -5.26 -11.04
CA ALA A 156 15.03 -4.27 -10.41
C ALA A 156 14.53 -4.74 -9.04
N LEU A 157 14.07 -6.01 -8.97
CA LEU A 157 13.54 -6.61 -7.76
C LEU A 157 14.62 -6.75 -6.68
N LYS A 158 15.83 -7.21 -7.04
CA LYS A 158 16.96 -7.29 -6.09
C LYS A 158 17.35 -5.92 -5.55
N LEU A 159 17.56 -4.96 -6.45
CA LEU A 159 18.01 -3.61 -6.09
C LEU A 159 17.02 -2.90 -5.15
N ASN A 160 15.71 -3.14 -5.32
CA ASN A 160 14.66 -2.52 -4.52
C ASN A 160 14.05 -3.50 -3.50
N GLY A 161 14.67 -4.65 -3.26
CA GLY A 161 14.01 -5.76 -2.58
C GLY A 161 13.62 -5.43 -1.14
N ARG A 162 14.46 -4.69 -0.41
CA ARG A 162 14.13 -4.19 0.93
C ARG A 162 12.86 -3.33 0.92
N PHE A 163 12.79 -2.36 0.01
CA PHE A 163 11.62 -1.49 -0.12
C PHE A 163 10.35 -2.30 -0.44
N ILE A 164 10.45 -3.25 -1.38
CA ILE A 164 9.33 -4.11 -1.76
C ILE A 164 8.84 -4.93 -0.57
N LEU A 165 9.74 -5.58 0.18
CA LEU A 165 9.39 -6.36 1.36
C LEU A 165 8.74 -5.49 2.45
N GLU A 166 9.24 -4.28 2.68
CA GLU A 166 8.63 -3.33 3.61
C GLU A 166 7.21 -2.94 3.18
N GLN A 167 6.96 -2.74 1.88
CA GLN A 167 5.61 -2.46 1.36
C GLN A 167 4.68 -3.67 1.48
N LEU A 168 5.17 -4.88 1.18
CA LEU A 168 4.40 -6.12 1.35
C LEU A 168 3.95 -6.30 2.81
N ALA A 169 4.84 -5.99 3.76
CA ALA A 169 4.54 -6.08 5.18
C ALA A 169 3.49 -5.06 5.64
N ALA A 170 3.61 -3.83 5.15
CA ALA A 170 2.61 -2.80 5.41
C ALA A 170 1.23 -3.20 4.87
N MET A 171 1.17 -3.86 3.71
CA MET A 171 -0.09 -4.35 3.14
C MET A 171 -0.72 -5.46 3.97
N ALA A 172 0.06 -6.45 4.39
CA ALA A 172 -0.41 -7.54 5.24
C ALA A 172 -1.03 -7.02 6.55
N CYS A 173 -0.37 -6.06 7.21
CA CYS A 173 -0.86 -5.41 8.42
C CYS A 173 -2.14 -4.56 8.20
N SER A 174 -2.34 -4.05 6.99
CA SER A 174 -3.50 -3.20 6.66
C SER A 174 -4.75 -3.96 6.20
N SER A 175 -4.66 -5.29 6.06
CA SER A 175 -5.77 -6.16 5.62
C SER A 175 -6.74 -6.57 6.73
N GLY A 176 -6.56 -6.07 7.95
CA GLY A 176 -7.54 -6.18 9.03
C GLY A 176 -8.79 -5.31 8.79
N PRO A 177 -9.93 -5.60 9.45
CA PRO A 177 -11.15 -4.82 9.29
C PRO A 177 -10.87 -3.34 9.58
N ALA A 178 -11.31 -2.47 8.66
CA ALA A 178 -11.13 -1.03 8.78
C ALA A 178 -11.69 -0.53 10.14
N PRO A 179 -10.98 0.35 10.86
CA PRO A 179 -11.55 0.96 12.04
C PRO A 179 -12.77 1.77 11.60
N THR A 180 -13.94 1.34 12.07
CA THR A 180 -15.21 2.04 11.91
C THR A 180 -15.07 3.35 12.66
N SER A 181 -14.78 4.44 11.95
CA SER A 181 -14.81 5.78 12.51
C SER A 181 -16.26 6.19 12.73
N ALA A 182 -16.79 5.89 13.91
CA ALA A 182 -18.02 6.49 14.42
C ALA A 182 -17.97 6.58 15.95
N ALA A 183 -18.36 7.76 16.44
CA ALA A 183 -18.54 8.19 17.84
C ALA A 183 -17.28 8.51 18.65
N THR A 184 -17.26 9.50 19.55
CA THR A 184 -18.03 10.73 19.82
C THR A 184 -17.19 11.40 20.90
N VAL A 185 -17.01 12.73 20.84
CA VAL A 185 -16.39 13.47 21.94
C VAL A 185 -17.27 13.35 23.18
N ALA A 186 -16.77 12.66 24.20
CA ALA A 186 -17.21 12.84 25.58
C ALA A 186 -16.01 12.55 26.49
N GLY A 187 -15.65 13.54 27.29
CA GLY A 187 -14.45 13.51 28.11
C GLY A 187 -14.59 12.68 29.38
N ASN A 188 -13.41 12.54 30.01
CA ASN A 188 -13.12 12.52 31.45
C ASN A 188 -12.45 11.25 31.99
N THR A 189 -11.17 11.44 32.30
CA THR A 189 -10.35 10.94 33.42
C THR A 189 -10.17 9.45 33.77
N THR A 190 -8.93 9.24 34.25
CA THR A 190 -8.41 8.25 35.22
C THR A 190 -8.01 6.86 34.72
N ALA A 191 -6.70 6.73 34.51
CA ALA A 191 -5.78 5.77 35.14
C ALA A 191 -6.27 4.34 35.39
N ALA A 192 -5.55 3.35 34.86
CA ALA A 192 -4.60 2.54 35.64
C ALA A 192 -4.03 1.40 34.79
N ALA A 193 -2.72 1.20 34.93
CA ALA A 193 -2.01 0.02 34.46
C ALA A 193 -2.36 -1.21 35.33
N THR A 194 -2.43 -2.40 34.75
CA THR A 194 -1.88 -3.59 35.41
C THR A 194 -1.59 -4.72 34.42
N THR A 195 -0.35 -5.19 34.50
CA THR A 195 0.22 -6.44 34.02
C THR A 195 -0.48 -7.67 34.60
N ALA A 196 -0.64 -8.73 33.80
CA ALA A 196 -0.62 -10.11 34.30
C ALA A 196 -0.17 -11.09 33.20
N ALA A 197 1.01 -11.66 33.43
CA ALA A 197 1.48 -12.90 32.84
C ALA A 197 1.01 -14.10 33.68
N ALA A 198 1.36 -15.30 33.22
CA ALA A 198 1.20 -16.64 33.82
C ALA A 198 -0.07 -17.39 33.38
N ALA A 199 -0.08 -18.70 33.16
CA ALA A 199 0.95 -19.72 33.02
C ALA A 199 0.26 -21.01 32.52
N ALA A 200 1.08 -21.94 32.04
CA ALA A 200 0.70 -23.26 31.54
C ALA A 200 0.35 -24.28 32.65
N ALA A 201 -0.38 -25.33 32.24
CA ALA A 201 -0.44 -26.74 32.69
C ALA A 201 -1.89 -27.21 32.50
N GLY A 202 -2.27 -28.28 31.79
CA GLY A 202 -1.59 -29.52 31.47
C GLY A 202 -2.39 -30.66 32.09
N ASP A 203 -3.05 -31.52 31.31
CA ASP A 203 -3.33 -32.92 31.70
C ASP A 203 -3.75 -33.78 30.49
N LYS A 204 -3.75 -35.11 30.71
CA LYS A 204 -3.39 -36.20 29.81
C LYS A 204 -4.62 -36.90 29.21
N GLY A 205 -4.43 -37.54 28.06
CA GLY A 205 -5.29 -38.61 27.58
C GLY A 205 -4.62 -39.43 26.48
N LYS A 206 -4.33 -40.70 26.75
CA LYS A 206 -3.47 -41.58 25.94
C LYS A 206 -4.27 -42.74 25.34
N GLY A 207 -4.25 -42.86 24.01
CA GLY A 207 -4.32 -44.10 23.21
C GLY A 207 -5.69 -44.61 22.73
N PRO A 208 -5.74 -45.60 21.81
CA PRO A 208 -4.71 -46.13 20.90
C PRO A 208 -5.14 -46.16 19.40
N ALA A 209 -4.27 -46.74 18.57
CA ALA A 209 -4.20 -46.69 17.11
C ALA A 209 -5.32 -47.42 16.32
N ASP A 210 -5.56 -46.97 15.07
CA ASP A 210 -6.02 -47.85 13.99
C ASP A 210 -5.51 -47.39 12.61
N LYS A 211 -5.24 -48.36 11.72
CA LYS A 211 -4.65 -48.22 10.39
C LYS A 211 -5.77 -47.97 9.37
N GLY A 212 -5.72 -46.85 8.65
CA GLY A 212 -6.73 -46.54 7.61
C GLY A 212 -6.15 -45.81 6.42
N LYS A 213 -6.06 -46.52 5.30
CA LYS A 213 -5.73 -46.10 3.93
C LYS A 213 -6.68 -44.95 3.48
N GLY A 214 -6.14 -43.94 2.78
CA GLY A 214 -6.89 -42.74 2.34
C GLY A 214 -8.13 -43.04 1.47
N PRO A 215 -8.97 -42.02 1.24
CA PRO A 215 -8.79 -41.24 0.01
C PRO A 215 -8.91 -39.71 0.21
N ALA A 216 -8.44 -39.00 -0.81
CA ALA A 216 -8.30 -37.56 -0.91
C ALA A 216 -9.52 -36.75 -0.43
N ASP A 217 -9.36 -36.05 0.68
CA ASP A 217 -10.26 -34.98 1.09
C ASP A 217 -9.89 -33.73 0.27
N LYS A 218 -10.82 -33.29 -0.58
CA LYS A 218 -10.77 -31.99 -1.25
C LYS A 218 -10.91 -30.93 -0.16
N GLY A 219 -9.77 -30.53 0.40
CA GLY A 219 -9.64 -29.44 1.36
C GLY A 219 -10.25 -28.15 0.80
N LYS A 220 -11.50 -27.93 1.20
CA LYS A 220 -12.15 -26.66 1.51
C LYS A 220 -11.16 -25.49 1.48
N GLY A 221 -11.32 -24.61 0.47
CA GLY A 221 -10.43 -23.46 0.26
C GLY A 221 -10.31 -22.59 1.52
N PRO A 222 -9.16 -21.93 1.73
CA PRO A 222 -9.05 -20.98 2.82
C PRO A 222 -9.98 -19.79 2.51
N ALA A 223 -10.80 -19.48 3.49
CA ALA A 223 -11.66 -18.31 3.53
C ALA A 223 -10.85 -17.04 3.21
N ALA A 224 -11.50 -16.12 2.51
CA ALA A 224 -11.00 -14.78 2.22
C ALA A 224 -10.60 -14.08 3.54
N GLY A 225 -9.30 -14.05 3.82
CA GLY A 225 -8.77 -13.54 5.08
C GLY A 225 -7.27 -13.35 5.00
N GLY A 226 -6.84 -12.18 4.53
CA GLY A 226 -5.46 -11.71 4.57
C GLY A 226 -4.52 -12.35 3.56
N CYS A 227 -4.14 -11.60 2.53
CA CYS A 227 -3.00 -11.94 1.69
C CYS A 227 -1.72 -11.91 2.54
N SER A 228 -1.23 -13.07 3.00
CA SER A 228 0.03 -13.13 3.74
C SER A 228 1.23 -13.02 2.78
N TYR A 229 1.61 -11.79 2.45
CA TYR A 229 2.69 -11.49 1.50
C TYR A 229 4.10 -11.76 2.05
N ASP A 230 4.31 -11.67 3.37
CA ASP A 230 5.67 -11.50 3.94
C ASP A 230 6.48 -12.77 4.12
N ASN A 231 5.81 -13.90 4.26
CA ASN A 231 6.42 -15.20 4.49
C ASN A 231 6.20 -16.15 3.31
N GLY A 232 5.72 -15.63 2.18
CA GLY A 232 5.48 -16.41 0.97
C GLY A 232 6.75 -16.80 0.22
N PRO A 233 6.64 -17.72 -0.76
CA PRO A 233 7.76 -18.20 -1.56
C PRO A 233 8.46 -17.07 -2.34
N PHE A 234 7.73 -16.06 -2.78
CA PHE A 234 8.32 -14.85 -3.36
C PHE A 234 9.25 -14.13 -2.37
N ALA A 235 8.77 -13.84 -1.16
CA ALA A 235 9.54 -13.08 -0.18
C ALA A 235 10.81 -13.84 0.25
N ALA A 236 10.71 -15.17 0.44
CA ALA A 236 11.85 -16.03 0.69
C ALA A 236 12.87 -16.00 -0.46
N GLY A 237 12.40 -16.17 -1.70
CA GLY A 237 13.27 -16.14 -2.89
C GLY A 237 13.92 -14.77 -3.11
N LEU A 238 13.20 -13.68 -2.84
CA LEU A 238 13.74 -12.32 -2.93
C LEU A 238 14.84 -12.10 -1.88
N ARG A 239 14.63 -12.54 -0.63
CA ARG A 239 15.65 -12.46 0.43
C ARG A 239 16.90 -13.27 0.08
N ALA A 240 16.75 -14.44 -0.53
CA ALA A 240 17.88 -15.26 -0.96
C ALA A 240 18.63 -14.68 -2.17
N ALA A 241 17.99 -13.79 -2.95
CA ALA A 241 18.54 -13.26 -4.19
C ALA A 241 19.20 -11.87 -4.04
N MET A 242 18.96 -11.19 -2.92
CA MET A 242 19.60 -9.93 -2.50
C MET A 242 20.94 -10.22 -1.82
#